data_AF-A0A2W1GPL0-F1
#
_entry.id   AF-A0A2W1GPL0-F1
#
_cell.length_a   1.000
_cell.length_b   1.000
_cell.length_c   1.000
_cell.angle_alpha   90.00
_cell.angle_beta   90.00
_cell.angle_gamma   90.00
#
_symmetry.space_group_name_H-M   'P 1'
#
loop_
_entity.id
_entity.type
_entity.pdbx_description
1 polymer ?
#
loop_
_entity_poly.entity_id
_entity_poly.type
_entity_poly.pdbx_seq_one_letter_code
_entity_poly.pdbx_strand_id
1 'polypeptide(L)'
;MAAAHWPARKIPLHRSSLQTTSTPHSRQGDTPVKPENDERLSRIRQFRAYAQLSLPQQSPNRWIVAYYKAVEYGRRKKADYLQLTGQFLEKEQKVDKANHVLRERNGQILKLQAQLTNLRLKVNNRDQTIHELENELRELKSTKKQSWQRQVNETTASSPTERRPYILTHVLHHSAAVRNHPSYEHPEAPRKNVKVDFSRFIPCLHYPTGTGKVGPGHYGSNVHWDLGLCQVHFRTPGVCKYKERCEYRDAPLDVNERQYIRFFEHKGPAFLASTDAILAAKHSAA
;
A
#
# COMPACT_ATOMS: atom_id res chain seq x y z
N MET A 1 13.97 -9.75 20.84
CA MET A 1 13.30 -10.02 19.54
C MET A 1 13.88 -9.07 18.51
N ALA A 2 14.36 -9.63 17.39
CA ALA A 2 15.30 -9.02 16.47
C ALA A 2 14.72 -7.83 15.67
N ALA A 3 15.44 -6.71 15.68
CA ALA A 3 15.18 -5.56 14.81
C ALA A 3 15.98 -5.74 13.51
N ALA A 4 15.26 -5.99 12.40
CA ALA A 4 15.86 -6.09 11.08
C ALA A 4 16.28 -4.70 10.57
N HIS A 5 17.59 -4.46 10.51
CA HIS A 5 18.20 -3.33 9.81
C HIS A 5 18.06 -3.52 8.29
N TRP A 6 17.44 -2.56 7.61
CA TRP A 6 17.48 -2.42 6.15
C TRP A 6 18.55 -1.39 5.77
N PRO A 7 19.45 -1.67 4.80
CA PRO A 7 20.42 -0.68 4.35
C PRO A 7 19.78 0.28 3.34
N ALA A 8 19.90 1.58 3.62
CA ALA A 8 19.51 2.67 2.73
C ALA A 8 20.37 2.65 1.44
N ARG A 9 19.73 2.42 0.29
CA ARG A 9 20.36 2.64 -1.03
C ARG A 9 20.45 4.15 -1.28
N LYS A 10 21.67 4.68 -1.29
CA LYS A 10 21.98 6.03 -1.76
C LYS A 10 21.73 6.10 -3.27
N ILE A 11 20.76 6.92 -3.68
CA ILE A 11 20.54 7.31 -5.07
C ILE A 11 21.44 8.54 -5.34
N PRO A 12 22.27 8.55 -6.40
CA PRO A 12 23.01 9.75 -6.77
C PRO A 12 22.05 10.76 -7.42
N LEU A 13 21.92 11.93 -6.79
CA LEU A 13 21.33 13.12 -7.40
C LEU A 13 22.31 13.67 -8.43
N HIS A 14 22.05 13.45 -9.72
CA HIS A 14 22.70 14.22 -10.77
C HIS A 14 22.17 15.66 -10.75
N ARG A 15 22.97 16.54 -10.16
CA ARG A 15 22.80 17.98 -10.13
C ARG A 15 23.33 18.54 -11.45
N SER A 16 22.46 18.81 -12.43
CA SER A 16 22.82 19.55 -13.64
C SER A 16 22.92 21.04 -13.28
N SER A 17 24.11 21.44 -12.83
CA SER A 17 24.49 22.85 -12.75
C SER A 17 24.86 23.32 -14.15
N LEU A 18 24.09 24.26 -14.69
CA LEU A 18 24.54 25.17 -15.72
C LEU A 18 25.80 25.89 -15.19
N GLN A 19 26.94 25.64 -15.84
CA GLN A 19 28.13 26.48 -15.73
C GLN A 19 28.55 26.82 -17.16
N THR A 20 28.21 28.04 -17.56
CA THR A 20 28.84 28.77 -18.66
C THR A 20 30.27 29.08 -18.24
N THR A 21 31.23 28.28 -18.68
CA THR A 21 32.65 28.61 -18.63
C THR A 21 33.08 29.16 -19.97
N SER A 22 33.02 30.49 -20.07
CA SER A 22 33.88 31.26 -20.95
C SER A 22 35.33 31.08 -20.47
N THR A 23 36.20 30.52 -21.31
CA THR A 23 37.65 30.62 -21.12
C THR A 23 38.30 30.83 -22.48
N PRO A 24 39.21 31.81 -22.61
CA PRO A 24 39.78 32.20 -23.89
C PRO A 24 40.96 31.30 -24.24
N HIS A 25 40.92 30.70 -25.43
CA HIS A 25 42.11 30.11 -26.03
C HIS A 25 42.68 31.05 -27.09
N SER A 26 43.59 31.91 -26.63
CA SER A 26 44.73 32.32 -27.42
C SER A 26 45.58 31.08 -27.69
N ARG A 27 45.64 30.65 -28.96
CA ARG A 27 46.73 29.84 -29.50
C ARG A 27 47.11 30.46 -30.83
N GLN A 28 48.16 31.28 -30.77
CA GLN A 28 49.12 31.41 -31.86
C GLN A 28 49.50 30.00 -32.30
N GLY A 29 49.16 29.69 -33.54
CA GLY A 29 49.64 28.54 -34.27
C GLY A 29 49.90 29.04 -35.67
N ASP A 30 51.10 29.56 -35.87
CA ASP A 30 51.66 29.79 -37.20
C ASP A 30 51.54 28.49 -37.98
N THR A 31 50.57 28.46 -38.89
CA THR A 31 50.49 27.42 -39.89
C THR A 31 51.50 27.80 -40.97
N PRO A 32 52.48 26.93 -41.29
CA PRO A 32 53.37 27.20 -42.40
C PRO A 32 52.51 27.22 -43.66
N VAL A 33 52.45 28.37 -44.31
CA VAL A 33 51.96 28.52 -45.68
C VAL A 33 52.86 27.65 -46.55
N LYS A 34 52.45 26.38 -46.73
CA LYS A 34 53.11 25.44 -47.63
C LYS A 34 52.94 25.96 -49.07
N PRO A 35 53.98 25.84 -49.92
CA PRO A 35 53.98 26.42 -51.25
C PRO A 35 53.20 25.51 -52.21
N GLU A 36 51.88 25.41 -52.02
CA GLU A 36 50.99 24.60 -52.86
C GLU A 36 50.91 25.17 -54.29
N ASN A 37 51.25 26.45 -54.47
CA ASN A 37 51.37 27.08 -55.79
C ASN A 37 52.62 26.64 -56.55
N ASP A 38 53.76 26.41 -55.90
CA ASP A 38 55.00 26.03 -56.59
C ASP A 38 54.97 24.56 -57.00
N GLU A 39 54.36 23.68 -56.20
CA GLU A 39 54.19 22.28 -56.59
C GLU A 39 53.18 22.12 -57.73
N ARG A 40 52.12 22.94 -57.74
CA ARG A 40 51.12 22.97 -58.81
C ARG A 40 51.69 23.57 -60.09
N LEU A 41 52.48 24.65 -60.01
CA LEU A 41 53.21 25.22 -61.14
C LEU A 41 54.33 24.31 -61.66
N SER A 42 55.02 23.58 -60.77
CA SER A 42 56.03 22.58 -61.13
C SER A 42 55.39 21.40 -61.86
N ARG A 43 54.24 20.88 -61.39
CA ARG A 43 53.48 19.84 -62.10
C ARG A 43 52.96 20.32 -63.46
N ILE A 44 52.53 21.58 -63.58
CA ILE A 44 52.13 22.18 -64.86
C ILE A 44 53.34 22.34 -65.82
N ARG A 45 54.51 22.75 -65.33
CA ARG A 45 55.75 22.86 -66.13
C ARG A 45 56.26 21.48 -66.57
N GLN A 46 56.21 20.47 -65.69
CA GLN A 46 56.55 19.09 -66.03
C GLN A 46 55.59 18.50 -67.07
N PHE A 47 54.28 18.77 -66.97
CA PHE A 47 53.31 18.37 -68.01
C PHE A 47 53.58 19.04 -69.36
N ARG A 48 53.98 20.33 -69.38
CA ARG A 48 54.36 21.03 -70.61
C ARG A 48 55.65 20.48 -71.23
N ALA A 49 56.66 20.18 -70.43
CA ALA A 49 57.92 19.61 -70.90
C ALA A 49 57.75 18.18 -71.45
N TYR A 50 56.88 17.37 -70.83
CA TYR A 50 56.54 16.04 -71.34
C TYR A 50 55.75 16.08 -72.65
N ALA A 51 54.87 17.08 -72.80
CA ALA A 51 54.09 17.28 -74.02
C ALA A 51 54.93 17.75 -75.22
N GLN A 52 56.07 18.41 -75.00
CA GLN A 52 56.97 18.90 -76.06
C GLN A 52 57.99 17.86 -76.54
N LEU A 53 58.38 16.89 -75.71
CA LEU A 53 59.41 15.90 -76.04
C LEU A 53 58.86 14.54 -76.52
N SER A 54 57.55 14.38 -76.63
CA SER A 54 56.94 13.13 -77.07
C SER A 54 55.70 13.35 -77.94
N LEU A 55 55.91 13.90 -79.14
CA LEU A 55 54.97 13.74 -80.25
C LEU A 55 55.51 12.69 -81.24
N PRO A 56 55.47 11.39 -80.92
CA PRO A 56 55.42 10.40 -81.99
C PRO A 56 54.10 10.64 -82.74
N GLN A 57 54.16 10.68 -84.07
CA GLN A 57 52.98 10.64 -84.95
C GLN A 57 52.17 9.37 -84.64
N GLN A 58 51.33 9.43 -83.62
CA GLN A 58 50.41 8.37 -83.26
C GLN A 58 49.07 8.70 -83.89
N SER A 59 48.53 7.70 -84.59
CA SER A 59 47.31 7.82 -85.39
C SER A 59 46.19 8.56 -84.65
N PRO A 60 45.40 9.40 -85.34
CA PRO A 60 44.24 10.13 -84.79
C PRO A 60 43.31 9.27 -83.92
N ASN A 61 43.29 7.96 -84.15
CA ASN A 61 42.46 6.97 -83.46
C ASN A 61 42.75 6.85 -81.95
N ARG A 62 43.98 7.11 -81.45
CA ARG A 62 44.30 6.95 -80.01
C ARG A 62 43.58 8.01 -79.15
N TRP A 63 43.58 9.26 -79.60
CA TRP A 63 42.94 10.36 -78.87
C TRP A 63 41.42 10.26 -78.89
N ILE A 64 40.85 9.78 -80.01
CA ILE A 64 39.42 9.51 -80.14
C ILE A 64 38.97 8.45 -79.12
N VAL A 65 39.71 7.33 -79.00
CA VAL A 65 39.40 6.29 -78.01
C VAL A 65 39.54 6.79 -76.57
N ALA A 66 40.58 7.58 -76.27
CA ALA A 66 40.76 8.17 -74.94
C ALA A 66 39.62 9.15 -74.58
N TYR A 67 39.19 9.97 -75.53
CA TYR A 67 38.06 10.88 -75.38
C TYR A 67 36.77 10.12 -75.06
N TYR A 68 36.42 9.10 -75.85
CA TYR A 68 35.21 8.30 -75.59
C TYR A 68 35.25 7.61 -74.22
N LYS A 69 36.40 7.05 -73.81
CA LYS A 69 36.57 6.47 -72.46
C LYS A 69 36.37 7.51 -71.35
N ALA A 70 36.87 8.72 -71.52
CA ALA A 70 36.67 9.80 -70.55
C ALA A 70 35.20 10.24 -70.46
N VAL A 71 34.51 10.32 -71.60
CA VAL A 71 33.07 10.64 -71.65
C VAL A 71 32.24 9.54 -70.96
N GLU A 72 32.53 8.26 -71.22
CA GLU A 72 31.86 7.15 -70.54
C GLU A 72 32.10 7.16 -69.04
N TYR A 73 33.34 7.39 -68.61
CA TYR A 73 33.68 7.53 -67.20
C TYR A 73 32.90 8.69 -66.55
N GLY A 74 32.86 9.86 -67.20
CA GLY A 74 32.08 11.01 -66.75
C GLY A 74 30.59 10.72 -66.63
N ARG A 75 30.01 10.00 -67.60
CA ARG A 75 28.60 9.57 -67.54
C ARG A 75 28.35 8.62 -66.37
N ARG A 76 29.22 7.63 -66.15
CA ARG A 76 29.10 6.70 -65.00
C ARG A 76 29.19 7.45 -63.68
N LYS A 77 30.18 8.34 -63.52
CA LYS A 77 30.32 9.14 -62.29
C LYS A 77 29.14 10.08 -62.05
N LYS A 78 28.57 10.65 -63.10
CA LYS A 78 27.34 11.44 -62.99
C LYS A 78 26.15 10.57 -62.54
N ALA A 79 26.02 9.35 -63.07
CA ALA A 79 24.98 8.42 -62.66
C ALA A 79 25.15 8.00 -61.18
N ASP A 80 26.36 7.62 -60.77
CA ASP A 80 26.69 7.29 -59.37
C ASP A 80 26.35 8.45 -58.42
N TYR A 81 26.71 9.68 -58.81
CA TYR A 81 26.40 10.89 -58.05
C TYR A 81 24.90 11.09 -57.87
N LEU A 82 24.12 11.01 -58.96
CA LEU A 82 22.66 11.16 -58.91
C LEU A 82 22.00 10.09 -58.06
N GLN A 83 22.48 8.84 -58.15
CA GLN A 83 22.00 7.75 -57.30
C GLN A 83 22.26 8.03 -55.81
N LEU A 84 23.47 8.49 -55.47
CA LEU A 84 23.83 8.82 -54.10
C LEU A 84 23.02 10.01 -53.57
N THR A 85 22.80 11.04 -54.39
CA THR A 85 21.94 12.18 -54.05
C THR A 85 20.50 11.72 -53.76
N GLY A 86 19.96 10.81 -54.57
CA GLY A 86 18.63 10.22 -54.33
C GLY A 86 18.57 9.48 -52.98
N GLN A 87 19.56 8.65 -52.68
CA GLN A 87 19.66 7.96 -51.39
C GLN A 87 19.80 8.92 -50.20
N PHE A 88 20.52 10.02 -50.37
CA PHE A 88 20.67 11.04 -49.33
C PHE A 88 19.33 11.71 -49.04
N LEU A 89 18.59 12.10 -50.08
CA LEU A 89 17.27 12.72 -49.94
C LEU A 89 16.26 11.79 -49.24
N GLU A 90 16.26 10.50 -49.58
CA GLU A 90 15.41 9.52 -48.88
C GLU A 90 15.75 9.39 -47.39
N LYS A 91 17.04 9.43 -47.05
CA LYS A 91 17.49 9.38 -45.65
C LYS A 91 17.10 10.66 -44.91
N GLU A 92 17.23 11.82 -45.53
CA GLU A 92 16.82 13.10 -44.97
C GLU A 92 15.32 13.11 -44.65
N GLN A 93 14.47 12.65 -45.57
CA GLN A 93 13.04 12.50 -45.31
C GLN A 93 12.73 11.54 -44.15
N LYS A 94 13.50 10.45 -44.01
CA LYS A 94 13.35 9.53 -42.87
C LYS A 94 13.74 10.20 -41.54
N VAL A 95 14.81 11.00 -41.55
CA VAL A 95 15.25 11.79 -40.39
C VAL A 95 14.19 12.81 -40.00
N ASP A 96 13.59 13.51 -40.96
CA ASP A 96 12.54 14.48 -40.69
C ASP A 96 11.29 13.84 -40.08
N LYS A 97 10.86 12.69 -40.61
CA LYS A 97 9.76 11.90 -40.05
C LYS A 97 10.07 11.45 -38.61
N ALA A 98 11.29 10.97 -38.36
CA ALA A 98 11.72 10.58 -37.02
C ALA A 98 11.73 11.78 -36.05
N ASN A 99 12.23 12.93 -36.51
CA ASN A 99 12.25 14.17 -35.73
C ASN A 99 10.84 14.66 -35.40
N HIS A 100 9.89 14.55 -36.32
CA HIS A 100 8.49 14.88 -36.06
C HIS A 100 7.92 14.00 -34.92
N VAL A 101 8.09 12.68 -35.01
CA VAL A 101 7.64 11.74 -33.97
C VAL A 101 8.30 12.03 -32.63
N LEU A 102 9.60 12.37 -32.62
CA LEU A 102 10.30 12.75 -31.40
C LEU A 102 9.71 14.03 -30.77
N ARG A 103 9.36 15.04 -31.56
CA ARG A 103 8.71 16.27 -31.05
C ARG A 103 7.35 15.96 -30.41
N GLU A 104 6.53 15.13 -31.04
CA GLU A 104 5.24 14.72 -30.50
C GLU A 104 5.39 13.98 -29.15
N ARG A 105 6.30 13.01 -29.10
CA ARG A 105 6.60 12.26 -27.87
C ARG A 105 7.13 13.18 -26.76
N ASN A 106 8.02 14.11 -27.08
CA ASN A 106 8.51 15.10 -26.11
C ASN A 106 7.36 15.97 -25.58
N GLY A 107 6.42 16.38 -26.44
CA GLY A 107 5.22 17.09 -26.02
C GLY A 107 4.35 16.28 -25.06
N GLN A 108 4.19 14.97 -25.30
CA GLN A 108 3.47 14.06 -24.39
C GLN A 108 4.19 13.91 -23.05
N ILE A 109 5.52 13.76 -23.06
CA ILE A 109 6.33 13.66 -21.84
C ILE A 109 6.15 14.91 -20.96
N LEU A 110 6.17 16.11 -21.55
CA LEU A 110 5.96 17.36 -20.81
C LEU A 110 4.56 17.42 -20.19
N LYS A 111 3.52 17.00 -20.91
CA LYS A 111 2.14 16.91 -20.36
C LYS A 111 2.06 15.94 -19.19
N LEU A 112 2.66 14.76 -19.32
CA LEU A 112 2.68 13.76 -18.24
C LEU A 112 3.47 14.25 -17.02
N GLN A 113 4.60 14.93 -17.22
CA GLN A 113 5.37 15.54 -16.14
C GLN A 113 4.54 16.58 -15.37
N ALA A 114 3.81 17.45 -16.07
CA ALA A 114 2.93 18.43 -15.46
C ALA A 114 1.76 17.78 -14.67
N GLN A 115 1.21 16.67 -15.18
CA GLN A 115 0.19 15.91 -14.45
C GLN A 115 0.76 15.27 -13.18
N LEU A 116 1.96 14.69 -13.27
CA LEU A 116 2.62 14.04 -12.13
C LEU A 116 2.96 15.04 -11.01
N THR A 117 3.42 16.24 -11.35
CA THR A 117 3.66 17.29 -10.35
C THR A 117 2.36 17.75 -9.68
N ASN A 118 1.26 17.92 -10.44
CA ASN A 118 -0.05 18.26 -9.89
C ASN A 118 -0.56 17.18 -8.92
N LEU A 119 -0.47 15.91 -9.32
CA LEU A 119 -0.87 14.77 -8.47
C LEU A 119 -0.03 14.70 -7.20
N ARG A 120 1.28 14.93 -7.30
CA ARG A 120 2.17 14.95 -6.13
C ARG A 120 1.78 16.04 -5.14
N LEU A 121 1.43 17.24 -5.61
CA LEU A 121 0.93 18.31 -4.75
C LEU A 121 -0.38 17.92 -4.05
N LYS A 122 -1.31 17.29 -4.79
CA LYS A 122 -2.57 16.79 -4.22
C LYS A 122 -2.35 15.73 -3.14
N VAL A 123 -1.42 14.80 -3.36
CA VAL A 123 -1.07 13.77 -2.37
C VAL A 123 -0.48 14.41 -1.12
N ASN A 124 0.49 15.31 -1.27
CA ASN A 124 1.09 16.02 -0.13
C ASN A 124 0.04 16.78 0.69
N ASN A 125 -0.91 17.45 0.02
CA ASN A 125 -2.00 18.16 0.70
C ASN A 125 -2.91 17.19 1.48
N ARG A 126 -3.24 16.04 0.89
CA ARG A 126 -4.02 15.00 1.58
C ARG A 126 -3.28 14.43 2.78
N ASP A 127 -1.98 14.21 2.67
CA ASP A 127 -1.15 13.71 3.77
C ASP A 127 -1.10 14.71 4.93
N GLN A 128 -1.06 16.01 4.64
CA GLN A 128 -1.19 17.07 5.65
C GLN A 128 -2.54 17.01 6.37
N THR A 129 -3.64 16.95 5.62
CA THR A 129 -4.99 16.83 6.21
C THR A 129 -5.15 15.55 7.04
N ILE A 130 -4.60 14.42 6.58
CA ILE A 130 -4.60 13.17 7.36
C ILE A 130 -3.85 13.38 8.68
N HIS A 131 -2.68 14.03 8.64
CA HIS A 131 -1.90 14.28 9.85
C HIS A 131 -2.63 15.19 10.85
N GLU A 132 -3.32 16.23 10.37
CA GLU A 132 -4.17 17.10 11.18
C GLU A 132 -5.31 16.32 11.85
N LEU A 133 -6.06 15.52 11.07
CA LEU A 133 -7.15 14.70 11.60
C LEU A 133 -6.65 13.64 12.59
N GLU A 134 -5.48 13.05 12.36
CA GLU A 134 -4.86 12.12 13.31
C GLU A 134 -4.49 12.79 14.64
N ASN A 135 -4.03 14.05 14.60
CA ASN A 135 -3.77 14.85 15.79
C ASN A 135 -5.06 15.12 16.56
N GLU A 136 -6.10 15.60 15.89
CA GLU A 136 -7.42 15.84 16.50
C GLU A 136 -7.98 14.57 17.15
N LEU A 137 -7.86 13.42 16.47
CA LEU A 137 -8.33 12.14 16.99
C LEU A 137 -7.54 11.70 18.24
N ARG A 138 -6.23 11.97 18.28
CA ARG A 138 -5.40 11.74 19.49
C ARG A 138 -5.85 12.62 20.66
N GLU A 139 -6.11 13.90 20.41
CA GLU A 139 -6.60 14.85 21.42
C GLU A 139 -8.00 14.48 21.92
N LEU A 140 -8.92 14.12 21.03
CA LEU A 140 -10.26 13.66 21.40
C LEU A 140 -10.21 12.37 22.23
N LYS A 141 -9.31 11.44 21.91
CA LYS A 141 -9.10 10.23 22.73
C LYS A 141 -8.56 10.55 24.10
N SER A 142 -7.60 11.48 24.21
CA SER A 142 -6.99 11.85 25.49
C SER A 142 -7.99 12.60 26.38
N THR A 143 -8.74 13.56 25.82
CA THR A 143 -9.79 14.31 26.52
C THR A 143 -10.94 13.40 26.98
N LYS A 144 -11.41 12.49 26.12
CA LYS A 144 -12.42 11.49 26.49
C LYS A 144 -11.94 10.60 27.64
N LYS A 145 -10.69 10.13 27.58
CA LYS A 145 -10.09 9.33 28.66
C LYS A 145 -10.05 10.13 29.97
N GLN A 146 -9.59 11.39 29.93
CA GLN A 146 -9.55 12.26 31.10
C GLN A 146 -10.94 12.54 31.67
N SER A 147 -11.92 12.84 30.83
CA SER A 147 -13.32 13.07 31.23
C SER A 147 -13.91 11.83 31.91
N TRP A 148 -13.73 10.65 31.32
CA TRP A 148 -14.17 9.40 31.92
C TRP A 148 -13.50 9.17 33.28
N GLN A 149 -12.20 9.43 33.38
CA GLN A 149 -11.45 9.26 34.63
C GLN A 149 -11.91 10.26 35.71
N ARG A 150 -12.25 11.50 35.35
CA ARG A 150 -12.86 12.48 36.26
C ARG A 150 -14.23 12.01 36.75
N GLN A 151 -15.09 11.56 35.85
CA GLN A 151 -16.43 11.05 36.19
C GLN A 151 -16.35 9.86 37.15
N VAL A 152 -15.40 8.95 36.94
CA VAL A 152 -15.14 7.83 37.87
C VAL A 152 -14.67 8.33 39.23
N ASN A 153 -13.75 9.30 39.27
CA ASN A 153 -13.26 9.85 40.53
C ASN A 153 -14.36 10.60 41.30
N GLU A 154 -15.19 11.39 40.61
CA GLU A 154 -16.33 12.10 41.19
C GLU A 154 -17.40 11.13 41.72
N THR A 155 -17.78 10.12 40.94
CA THR A 155 -18.71 9.08 41.42
C THR A 155 -18.14 8.28 42.60
N THR A 156 -16.83 8.04 42.63
CA THR A 156 -16.16 7.39 43.77
C THR A 156 -16.15 8.29 45.01
N ALA A 157 -15.98 9.62 44.84
CA ALA A 157 -15.93 10.59 45.92
C ALA A 157 -17.32 11.01 46.46
N SER A 158 -18.35 10.98 45.62
CA SER A 158 -19.75 11.33 45.97
C SER A 158 -20.60 10.12 46.35
N SER A 159 -20.08 8.90 46.17
CA SER A 159 -20.68 7.74 46.83
C SER A 159 -20.58 7.98 48.34
N PRO A 160 -21.66 7.80 49.13
CA PRO A 160 -21.54 7.68 50.57
C PRO A 160 -20.44 6.66 50.87
N THR A 161 -19.78 6.76 52.01
CA THR A 161 -19.00 5.66 52.58
C THR A 161 -19.96 4.51 52.92
N GLU A 162 -20.64 3.98 51.90
CA GLU A 162 -21.33 2.72 51.91
C GLU A 162 -20.23 1.74 52.24
N ARG A 163 -20.39 1.14 53.43
CA ARG A 163 -19.53 0.11 53.99
C ARG A 163 -18.98 -0.67 52.82
N ARG A 164 -17.63 -0.71 52.73
CA ARG A 164 -16.89 -1.62 51.84
C ARG A 164 -17.79 -2.79 51.51
N PRO A 165 -18.06 -3.12 50.22
CA PRO A 165 -18.69 -4.39 49.93
C PRO A 165 -17.91 -5.38 50.77
N TYR A 166 -18.63 -6.05 51.66
CA TYR A 166 -18.06 -7.05 52.53
C TYR A 166 -17.47 -8.06 51.54
N ILE A 167 -16.18 -7.88 51.24
CA ILE A 167 -15.37 -8.94 50.73
C ILE A 167 -15.43 -9.88 51.90
N LEU A 168 -16.32 -10.85 51.76
CA LEU A 168 -16.36 -12.07 52.51
C LEU A 168 -14.99 -12.70 52.20
N THR A 169 -13.94 -12.21 52.86
CA THR A 169 -12.54 -12.70 52.79
C THR A 169 -12.45 -14.09 53.41
N HIS A 170 -13.60 -14.69 53.73
CA HIS A 170 -13.77 -16.03 54.20
C HIS A 170 -14.99 -16.67 53.53
N VAL A 171 -15.04 -16.73 52.19
CA VAL A 171 -15.86 -17.79 51.58
C VAL A 171 -15.14 -19.07 51.96
N LEU A 172 -15.66 -19.77 52.97
CA LEU A 172 -15.24 -21.13 53.27
C LEU A 172 -15.17 -21.85 51.93
N HIS A 173 -14.00 -22.42 51.61
CA HIS A 173 -13.84 -23.36 50.52
C HIS A 173 -14.74 -24.57 50.82
N HIS A 174 -16.04 -24.43 50.56
CA HIS A 174 -16.96 -25.52 50.46
C HIS A 174 -16.48 -26.33 49.26
N SER A 175 -16.24 -27.62 49.48
CA SER A 175 -15.82 -28.53 48.41
C SER A 175 -16.77 -28.38 47.21
N ALA A 176 -16.26 -28.61 46.00
CA ALA A 176 -17.07 -28.55 44.78
C ALA A 176 -18.37 -29.39 44.91
N ALA A 177 -18.35 -30.46 45.71
CA ALA A 177 -19.51 -31.28 46.05
C ALA A 177 -20.64 -30.51 46.77
N VAL A 178 -20.31 -29.64 47.73
CA VAL A 178 -21.30 -28.83 48.47
C VAL A 178 -21.84 -27.72 47.57
N ARG A 179 -20.96 -27.06 46.82
CA ARG A 179 -21.34 -25.94 45.94
C ARG A 179 -22.20 -26.38 44.75
N ASN A 180 -21.94 -27.58 44.23
CA ASN A 180 -22.76 -28.19 43.17
C ASN A 180 -24.04 -28.83 43.70
N HIS A 181 -24.28 -28.83 45.01
CA HIS A 181 -25.49 -29.42 45.58
C HIS A 181 -26.73 -28.66 45.08
N PRO A 182 -27.82 -29.34 44.69
CA PRO A 182 -29.01 -28.71 44.14
C PRO A 182 -29.63 -27.63 45.03
N SER A 183 -29.45 -27.74 46.35
CA SER A 183 -30.00 -26.79 47.35
C SER A 183 -29.00 -25.71 47.82
N TYR A 184 -27.79 -25.65 47.25
CA TYR A 184 -26.80 -24.66 47.66
C TYR A 184 -27.11 -23.30 47.04
N GLU A 185 -27.28 -22.28 47.86
CA GLU A 185 -27.41 -20.91 47.37
C GLU A 185 -26.01 -20.30 47.15
N HIS A 186 -25.80 -19.72 45.97
CA HIS A 186 -24.61 -18.94 45.61
C HIS A 186 -24.77 -17.49 46.04
N PRO A 187 -24.27 -17.07 47.23
CA PRO A 187 -24.39 -15.68 47.67
C PRO A 187 -23.66 -14.70 46.73
N GLU A 188 -22.62 -15.16 46.04
CA GLU A 188 -21.83 -14.39 45.07
C GLU A 188 -22.44 -14.31 43.66
N ALA A 189 -23.56 -14.97 43.40
CA ALA A 189 -24.17 -14.94 42.08
C ALA A 189 -24.75 -13.53 41.76
N PRO A 190 -24.46 -12.96 40.57
CA PRO A 190 -24.90 -11.62 40.21
C PRO A 190 -26.44 -11.52 40.15
N ARG A 191 -27.03 -10.72 41.05
CA ARG A 191 -28.49 -10.51 41.13
C ARG A 191 -28.97 -9.27 40.37
N LYS A 192 -28.05 -8.42 39.90
CA LYS A 192 -28.33 -7.01 39.54
C LYS A 192 -29.35 -6.84 38.40
N ASN A 193 -29.61 -7.87 37.60
CA ASN A 193 -30.49 -7.82 36.42
C ASN A 193 -31.50 -8.98 36.33
N VAL A 194 -31.64 -9.80 37.38
CA VAL A 194 -32.52 -10.97 37.39
C VAL A 194 -33.86 -10.58 38.03
N LYS A 195 -34.79 -10.01 37.23
CA LYS A 195 -36.17 -9.75 37.68
C LYS A 195 -37.03 -11.01 37.72
N VAL A 196 -36.57 -12.08 37.09
CA VAL A 196 -37.31 -13.32 36.85
C VAL A 196 -36.52 -14.48 37.44
N ASP A 197 -37.17 -15.27 38.30
CA ASP A 197 -36.60 -16.53 38.76
C ASP A 197 -36.62 -17.56 37.62
N PHE A 198 -35.51 -17.64 36.88
CA PHE A 198 -35.37 -18.54 35.74
C PHE A 198 -35.39 -20.03 36.13
N SER A 199 -35.21 -20.36 37.41
CA SER A 199 -35.29 -21.74 37.89
C SER A 199 -36.71 -22.30 37.79
N ARG A 200 -37.72 -21.43 37.96
CA ARG A 200 -39.15 -21.77 37.91
C ARG A 200 -39.88 -21.16 36.70
N PHE A 201 -39.15 -20.45 35.85
CA PHE A 201 -39.72 -19.80 34.67
C PHE A 201 -40.18 -20.83 33.63
N ILE A 202 -41.45 -20.74 33.24
CA ILE A 202 -42.05 -21.55 32.19
C ILE A 202 -42.15 -20.70 30.92
N PRO A 203 -41.46 -21.06 29.82
CA PRO A 203 -41.54 -20.31 28.57
C PRO A 203 -42.93 -20.47 27.92
N CYS A 204 -43.46 -19.38 27.38
CA CYS A 204 -44.66 -19.35 26.57
C CYS A 204 -44.35 -19.56 25.08
N LEU A 205 -43.10 -19.35 24.64
CA LEU A 205 -42.69 -19.53 23.25
C LEU A 205 -42.29 -20.98 22.93
N HIS A 206 -42.56 -21.40 21.69
CA HIS A 206 -42.19 -22.73 21.20
C HIS A 206 -40.76 -22.77 20.63
N TYR A 207 -39.83 -23.33 21.40
CA TYR A 207 -38.45 -23.53 20.97
C TYR A 207 -38.30 -24.86 20.22
N PRO A 208 -37.71 -24.87 19.01
CA PRO A 208 -37.58 -26.10 18.21
C PRO A 208 -36.72 -27.19 18.88
N THR A 209 -35.83 -26.79 19.80
CA THR A 209 -34.91 -27.67 20.51
C THR A 209 -34.92 -27.38 22.01
N GLY A 210 -35.48 -28.31 22.79
CA GLY A 210 -35.55 -28.22 24.25
C GLY A 210 -36.35 -27.02 24.73
N THR A 211 -35.92 -26.42 25.84
CA THR A 211 -36.61 -25.29 26.48
C THR A 211 -36.17 -23.93 25.94
N GLY A 212 -35.23 -23.85 24.99
CA GLY A 212 -34.67 -22.57 24.53
C GLY A 212 -33.68 -21.90 25.48
N LYS A 213 -33.49 -22.46 26.68
CA LYS A 213 -32.60 -21.96 27.74
C LYS A 213 -31.32 -22.80 27.84
N VAL A 214 -30.21 -22.15 28.17
CA VAL A 214 -28.99 -22.84 28.62
C VAL A 214 -29.21 -23.34 30.05
N GLY A 215 -29.20 -24.66 30.23
CA GLY A 215 -29.25 -25.26 31.56
C GLY A 215 -28.08 -24.81 32.45
N PRO A 216 -28.29 -24.47 33.75
CA PRO A 216 -27.24 -23.99 34.65
C PRO A 216 -26.00 -24.88 34.73
N GLY A 217 -26.22 -26.20 34.64
CA GLY A 217 -25.15 -27.19 34.65
C GLY A 217 -24.16 -27.09 33.47
N HIS A 218 -24.48 -26.34 32.40
CA HIS A 218 -23.56 -26.11 31.28
C HIS A 218 -22.44 -25.13 31.60
N TYR A 219 -22.71 -24.11 32.42
CA TYR A 219 -21.70 -23.15 32.86
C TYR A 219 -21.25 -23.39 34.30
N GLY A 220 -21.66 -24.53 34.89
CA GLY A 220 -21.19 -25.03 36.17
C GLY A 220 -22.05 -24.65 37.39
N SER A 221 -23.15 -23.92 37.18
CA SER A 221 -24.08 -23.54 38.24
C SER A 221 -25.13 -24.63 38.52
N ASN A 222 -25.91 -24.45 39.59
CA ASN A 222 -27.04 -25.29 39.97
C ASN A 222 -28.39 -24.66 39.58
N VAL A 223 -29.49 -25.40 39.82
CA VAL A 223 -30.85 -25.00 39.41
C VAL A 223 -31.29 -23.70 40.08
N HIS A 224 -30.86 -23.41 41.30
CA HIS A 224 -31.22 -22.17 42.00
C HIS A 224 -30.55 -20.92 41.43
N TRP A 225 -29.46 -21.09 40.69
CA TRP A 225 -28.67 -19.98 40.17
C TRP A 225 -28.58 -20.03 38.65
N ASP A 226 -29.77 -19.84 38.08
CA ASP A 226 -30.01 -19.80 36.65
C ASP A 226 -29.93 -18.35 36.12
N LEU A 227 -28.97 -18.11 35.22
CA LEU A 227 -28.76 -16.81 34.58
C LEU A 227 -29.77 -16.53 33.47
N GLY A 228 -30.60 -17.51 33.10
CA GLY A 228 -31.66 -17.37 32.10
C GLY A 228 -31.13 -17.16 30.69
N LEU A 229 -29.99 -17.77 30.35
CA LEU A 229 -29.30 -17.52 29.09
C LEU A 229 -30.02 -18.20 27.91
N CYS A 230 -30.13 -17.51 26.77
CA CYS A 230 -30.71 -18.05 25.55
C CYS A 230 -29.79 -19.11 24.92
N GLN A 231 -30.31 -20.33 24.72
CA GLN A 231 -29.57 -21.45 24.14
C GLN A 231 -29.03 -21.12 22.74
N VAL A 232 -29.86 -20.51 21.88
CA VAL A 232 -29.45 -20.20 20.50
C VAL A 232 -28.36 -19.13 20.50
N HIS A 233 -28.48 -18.11 21.37
CA HIS A 233 -27.51 -17.04 21.46
C HIS A 233 -26.14 -17.55 21.96
N PHE A 234 -26.13 -18.32 23.04
CA PHE A 234 -24.90 -18.68 23.77
C PHE A 234 -24.29 -20.02 23.37
N ARG A 235 -25.05 -20.95 22.78
CA ARG A 235 -24.59 -22.32 22.50
C ARG A 235 -24.64 -22.76 21.06
N THR A 236 -25.16 -21.92 20.16
CA THR A 236 -25.23 -22.26 18.73
C THR A 236 -24.72 -21.11 17.86
N PRO A 237 -24.18 -21.39 16.66
CA PRO A 237 -23.84 -20.35 15.68
C PRO A 237 -25.06 -19.58 15.12
N GLY A 238 -26.29 -20.07 15.35
CA GLY A 238 -27.51 -19.46 14.84
C GLY A 238 -27.91 -18.17 15.56
N VAL A 239 -28.77 -17.38 14.92
CA VAL A 239 -29.41 -16.21 15.53
C VAL A 239 -30.78 -16.63 16.07
N CYS A 240 -31.11 -16.20 17.30
CA CYS A 240 -32.40 -16.51 17.91
C CYS A 240 -33.53 -15.96 17.03
N LYS A 241 -34.46 -16.83 16.59
CA LYS A 241 -35.61 -16.45 15.76
C LYS A 241 -36.53 -15.41 16.43
N TYR A 242 -36.53 -15.39 17.77
CA TYR A 242 -37.36 -14.48 18.55
C TYR A 242 -36.71 -13.12 18.81
N LYS A 243 -35.38 -12.98 18.64
CA LYS A 243 -34.61 -11.75 18.90
C LYS A 243 -35.06 -11.07 20.21
N GLU A 244 -35.51 -9.81 20.15
CA GLU A 244 -36.02 -9.02 21.28
C GLU A 244 -37.24 -9.63 21.99
N ARG A 245 -37.97 -10.55 21.34
CA ARG A 245 -39.08 -11.30 21.95
C ARG A 245 -38.63 -12.57 22.66
N CYS A 246 -37.33 -12.89 22.65
CA CYS A 246 -36.81 -14.06 23.34
C CYS A 246 -37.04 -13.92 24.84
N GLU A 247 -37.63 -14.95 25.46
CA GLU A 247 -37.94 -14.95 26.89
C GLU A 247 -36.69 -15.18 27.75
N TYR A 248 -35.61 -15.63 27.11
CA TYR A 248 -34.29 -15.81 27.71
C TYR A 248 -33.35 -14.71 27.27
N ARG A 249 -32.40 -14.38 28.13
CA ARG A 249 -31.43 -13.30 27.92
C ARG A 249 -30.52 -13.60 26.74
N ASP A 250 -30.37 -12.62 25.87
CA ASP A 250 -29.49 -12.62 24.70
C ASP A 250 -28.49 -11.45 24.72
N ALA A 251 -28.47 -10.68 25.82
CA ALA A 251 -27.47 -9.64 26.06
C ALA A 251 -26.09 -10.25 26.38
N PRO A 252 -24.98 -9.65 25.93
CA PRO A 252 -23.65 -10.10 26.30
C PRO A 252 -23.44 -10.19 27.81
N LEU A 253 -22.73 -11.23 28.27
CA LEU A 253 -22.41 -11.43 29.68
C LEU A 253 -21.56 -10.27 30.21
N ASP A 254 -21.96 -9.69 31.34
CA ASP A 254 -21.20 -8.62 31.99
C ASP A 254 -19.97 -9.14 32.76
N VAL A 255 -19.15 -8.21 33.29
CA VAL A 255 -17.91 -8.56 34.01
C VAL A 255 -18.18 -9.45 35.24
N ASN A 256 -19.25 -9.18 35.98
CA ASN A 256 -19.59 -9.91 37.19
C ASN A 256 -20.11 -11.31 36.86
N GLU A 257 -20.90 -11.45 35.80
CA GLU A 257 -21.41 -12.73 35.30
C GLU A 257 -20.30 -13.63 34.78
N ARG A 258 -19.37 -13.05 34.02
CA ARG A 258 -18.18 -13.79 33.55
C ARG A 258 -17.30 -14.21 34.72
N GLN A 259 -17.13 -13.36 35.74
CA GLN A 259 -16.38 -13.71 36.95
C GLN A 259 -17.09 -14.81 37.76
N TYR A 260 -18.42 -14.72 37.90
CA TYR A 260 -19.24 -15.75 38.52
C TYR A 260 -19.07 -17.11 37.84
N ILE A 261 -19.18 -17.13 36.50
CA ILE A 261 -19.00 -18.36 35.72
C ILE A 261 -17.57 -18.91 35.88
N ARG A 262 -16.53 -18.06 35.94
CA ARG A 262 -15.14 -18.50 36.14
C ARG A 262 -14.88 -19.20 37.46
N PHE A 263 -15.70 -18.98 38.50
CA PHE A 263 -15.54 -19.71 39.76
C PHE A 263 -15.82 -21.21 39.61
N PHE A 264 -16.50 -21.64 38.54
CA PHE A 264 -16.79 -23.05 38.29
C PHE A 264 -15.68 -23.75 37.51
N GLU A 265 -14.57 -24.04 38.21
CA GLU A 265 -13.38 -24.80 37.79
C GLU A 265 -13.33 -25.20 36.31
N HIS A 266 -13.92 -26.35 35.95
CA HIS A 266 -13.80 -26.92 34.61
C HIS A 266 -14.92 -26.50 33.65
N LYS A 267 -16.15 -26.33 34.16
CA LYS A 267 -17.32 -26.09 33.30
C LYS A 267 -17.47 -24.63 32.90
N GLY A 268 -17.15 -23.71 33.80
CA GLY A 268 -17.28 -22.28 33.59
C GLY A 268 -16.34 -21.74 32.52
N PRO A 269 -15.00 -21.90 32.67
CA PRO A 269 -14.04 -21.49 31.65
C PRO A 269 -14.29 -22.13 30.28
N ALA A 270 -14.64 -23.42 30.23
CA ALA A 270 -14.98 -24.11 28.98
C ALA A 270 -16.22 -23.52 28.31
N PHE A 271 -17.27 -23.21 29.09
CA PHE A 271 -18.48 -22.56 28.61
C PHE A 271 -18.18 -21.16 28.06
N LEU A 272 -17.39 -20.35 28.76
CA LEU A 272 -17.01 -19.01 28.32
C LEU A 272 -16.22 -19.04 27.02
N ALA A 273 -15.21 -19.93 26.92
CA ALA A 273 -14.41 -20.08 25.71
C ALA A 273 -15.28 -20.49 24.50
N SER A 274 -16.19 -21.46 24.71
CA SER A 274 -17.13 -21.88 23.66
C SER A 274 -18.09 -20.75 23.26
N THR A 275 -18.59 -19.99 24.23
CA THR A 275 -19.49 -18.87 24.00
C THR A 275 -18.80 -17.77 23.20
N ASP A 276 -17.60 -17.36 23.62
CA ASP A 276 -16.86 -16.28 22.96
C ASP A 276 -16.53 -16.65 21.50
N ALA A 277 -16.17 -17.91 21.24
CA ALA A 277 -15.93 -18.40 19.89
C ALA A 277 -17.20 -18.33 19.02
N ILE A 278 -18.36 -18.72 19.58
CA ILE A 278 -19.65 -18.65 18.89
C ILE A 278 -20.04 -17.20 18.58
N LEU A 279 -19.89 -16.29 19.54
CA LEU A 279 -20.23 -14.87 19.36
C LEU A 279 -19.29 -14.19 18.36
N ALA A 280 -17.98 -14.48 18.42
CA ALA A 280 -17.02 -13.98 17.45
C ALA A 280 -17.33 -14.45 16.01
N ALA A 281 -17.72 -15.72 15.85
CA ALA A 281 -18.12 -16.27 14.55
C ALA A 281 -19.37 -15.56 14.00
N LYS A 282 -20.36 -15.26 14.85
CA LYS A 282 -21.56 -14.51 14.45
C LYS A 282 -21.25 -13.09 13.99
N HIS A 283 -20.35 -12.40 14.67
CA HIS A 283 -19.93 -11.05 14.29
C HIS A 283 -19.09 -11.03 13.00
N SER A 284 -18.43 -12.13 12.64
CA SER A 284 -17.63 -12.23 11.41
C SER A 284 -18.46 -12.62 10.18
N ALA A 285 -19.66 -13.17 10.38
CA ALA A 285 -20.57 -13.62 9.32
C ALA A 285 -21.72 -12.63 9.02
N ALA A 286 -21.83 -11.55 9.81
CA ALA A 286 -22.79 -10.46 9.63
C ALA A 286 -22.13 -9.27 8.93
#